data_AF-A0A528IQC2-F1
#
_entry.id   AF-A0A528IQC2-F1
#
_cell.length_a   1.000
_cell.length_b   1.000
_cell.length_c   1.000
_cell.angle_alpha   90.00
_cell.angle_beta   90.00
_cell.angle_gamma   90.00
#
_symmetry.space_group_name_H-M   'P 1'
#
loop_
_entity.id
_entity.type
_entity.pdbx_description
1 polymer ?
#
loop_
_entity_poly.entity_id
_entity_poly.type
_entity_poly.pdbx_seq_one_letter_code
_entity_poly.pdbx_strand_id
1 'polypeptide(L)'
;VKEHFEVGEALGMMDFERAAKLSGSRFTVLRSQLARMERALGQFMLDLHTTEHGYEEIQPPLMVNADTMFGTGQLPKFEGDLFKTEKSASI
;
A
#
# COMPACT_ATOMS: atom_id res chain seq x y z
N VAL A 1 -18.57 -9.47 18.01
CA VAL A 1 -18.12 -9.48 16.59
C VAL A 1 -16.63 -9.75 16.63
N LYS A 2 -16.08 -10.61 15.76
CA LYS A 2 -14.63 -10.84 15.71
C LYS A 2 -13.96 -9.72 14.92
N GLU A 3 -12.75 -9.33 15.33
CA GLU A 3 -11.94 -8.37 14.61
C GLU A 3 -11.37 -8.98 13.32
N HIS A 4 -11.05 -8.13 12.33
CA HIS A 4 -10.58 -8.59 11.02
C HIS A 4 -9.30 -9.45 11.11
N PHE A 5 -8.39 -9.13 12.02
CA PHE A 5 -7.14 -9.88 12.21
C PHE A 5 -7.41 -11.25 12.82
N GLU A 6 -8.33 -11.35 13.79
CA GLU A 6 -8.72 -12.63 14.39
C GLU A 6 -9.33 -13.57 13.34
N VAL A 7 -10.14 -13.03 12.43
CA VAL A 7 -10.73 -13.79 11.33
C VAL A 7 -9.67 -14.19 10.32
N GLY A 8 -8.81 -13.26 9.91
CA GLY A 8 -7.76 -13.50 8.93
C GLY A 8 -6.73 -14.54 9.38
N GLU A 9 -6.32 -14.49 10.65
CA GLU A 9 -5.42 -15.46 11.27
C GLU A 9 -6.08 -16.83 11.42
N ALA A 10 -7.33 -16.89 11.89
CA ALA A 10 -8.06 -18.15 12.03
C ALA A 10 -8.27 -18.87 10.68
N LEU A 11 -8.34 -18.11 9.58
CA LEU A 11 -8.41 -18.65 8.22
C LEU A 11 -7.03 -19.02 7.64
N GLY A 12 -5.93 -18.67 8.32
CA GLY A 12 -4.56 -18.83 7.81
C GLY A 12 -4.26 -17.96 6.58
N MET A 13 -5.02 -16.88 6.38
CA MET A 13 -4.93 -16.01 5.20
C MET A 13 -4.33 -14.63 5.50
N MET A 14 -4.23 -14.23 6.76
CA MET A 14 -3.37 -13.12 7.23
C MET A 14 -2.19 -13.70 8.02
N ASP A 15 -0.97 -13.47 7.53
CA ASP A 15 0.25 -14.01 8.14
C ASP A 15 1.15 -12.87 8.62
N PHE A 16 0.96 -12.48 9.88
CA PHE A 16 1.71 -11.42 10.53
C PHE A 16 3.11 -11.86 10.95
N GLU A 17 3.30 -13.14 11.33
CA GLU A 17 4.61 -13.67 11.71
C GLU A 17 5.58 -13.66 10.51
N ARG A 18 5.13 -14.14 9.34
CA ARG A 18 5.94 -14.06 8.13
C ARG A 18 6.22 -12.62 7.73
N ALA A 19 5.24 -11.73 7.84
CA ALA A 19 5.44 -10.31 7.55
C ALA A 19 6.47 -9.67 8.49
N ALA A 20 6.40 -9.96 9.78
CA ALA A 20 7.36 -9.49 10.78
C ALA A 20 8.78 -9.99 10.49
N LYS A 21 8.93 -11.25 10.06
CA LYS A 21 10.23 -11.79 9.65
C LYS A 21 10.80 -11.10 8.41
N LEU A 22 9.95 -10.66 7.48
CA LEU A 22 10.37 -10.02 6.22
C LEU A 22 10.66 -8.52 6.38
N SER A 23 9.84 -7.81 7.15
CA SER A 23 9.78 -6.34 7.12
C SER A 23 9.61 -5.69 8.49
N GLY A 24 9.56 -6.47 9.57
CA GLY A 24 9.32 -5.98 10.94
C GLY A 24 7.85 -5.67 11.22
N SER A 25 7.60 -4.90 12.29
CA SER A 25 6.24 -4.60 12.75
C SER A 25 5.41 -3.81 11.74
N ARG A 26 4.07 -3.89 11.85
CA ARG A 26 3.08 -3.16 11.01
C ARG A 26 3.01 -3.59 9.54
N PHE A 27 3.50 -4.78 9.20
CA PHE A 27 3.29 -5.43 7.91
C PHE A 27 2.40 -6.68 8.05
N THR A 28 1.78 -7.11 6.94
CA THR A 28 1.02 -8.37 6.86
C THR A 28 1.23 -9.03 5.50
N VAL A 29 1.24 -10.37 5.47
CA VAL A 29 1.24 -11.14 4.21
C VAL A 29 -0.15 -11.74 4.03
N LEU A 30 -0.87 -11.30 3.00
CA LEU A 30 -2.16 -11.88 2.63
C LEU A 30 -1.98 -13.10 1.73
N ARG A 31 -2.85 -14.11 1.89
CA ARG A 31 -2.79 -15.37 1.11
C ARG A 31 -4.15 -15.80 0.61
N SER A 32 -4.14 -16.70 -0.38
CA SER A 32 -5.32 -17.43 -0.86
C SER A 32 -6.46 -16.48 -1.27
N GLN A 33 -7.70 -16.77 -0.85
CA GLN A 33 -8.86 -15.99 -1.27
C GLN A 33 -8.86 -14.57 -0.69
N LEU A 34 -8.22 -14.33 0.45
CA LEU A 34 -8.11 -12.99 1.01
C LEU A 34 -7.20 -12.09 0.16
N ALA A 35 -6.05 -12.62 -0.30
CA ALA A 35 -5.19 -11.90 -1.24
C ALA A 35 -5.90 -11.64 -2.58
N ARG A 36 -6.70 -12.61 -3.07
CA ARG A 36 -7.51 -12.41 -4.26
C ARG A 36 -8.56 -11.32 -4.06
N MET A 37 -9.22 -11.29 -2.90
CA MET A 37 -10.24 -10.31 -2.56
C MET A 37 -9.68 -8.90 -2.45
N GLU A 38 -8.51 -8.73 -1.81
CA GLU A 38 -7.82 -7.44 -1.73
C GLU A 38 -7.54 -6.88 -3.12
N ARG A 39 -6.96 -7.68 -4.02
CA ARG A 39 -6.77 -7.29 -5.42
C ARG A 39 -8.09 -6.97 -6.13
N ALA A 40 -9.12 -7.79 -5.93
CA ALA A 40 -10.42 -7.58 -6.57
C ALA A 40 -11.09 -6.27 -6.13
N LEU A 41 -10.93 -5.87 -4.87
CA LEU A 41 -11.43 -4.58 -4.38
C LEU A 41 -10.75 -3.42 -5.09
N GLY A 42 -9.41 -3.46 -5.23
CA GLY A 42 -8.68 -2.43 -5.98
C GLY A 42 -9.11 -2.34 -7.44
N GLN A 43 -9.30 -3.48 -8.11
CA GLN A 43 -9.76 -3.53 -9.50
C GLN A 43 -11.18 -2.98 -9.66
N PHE A 44 -12.11 -3.37 -8.78
CA PHE A 44 -13.46 -2.85 -8.77
C PHE A 44 -13.51 -1.32 -8.64
N MET A 45 -12.69 -0.75 -7.75
CA MET A 45 -12.63 0.71 -7.57
C MET A 45 -12.14 1.42 -8.84
N LEU A 46 -11.11 0.88 -9.49
CA LEU A 46 -10.60 1.42 -10.75
C LEU A 46 -11.66 1.36 -11.86
N ASP A 47 -12.24 0.18 -12.09
CA ASP A 47 -13.26 -0.04 -13.12
C ASP A 47 -14.44 0.91 -12.95
N LEU A 48 -14.96 1.03 -11.72
CA LEU A 48 -16.08 1.93 -11.41
C LEU A 48 -15.74 3.39 -11.80
N HIS A 49 -14.56 3.87 -11.42
CA HIS A 49 -14.20 5.27 -11.63
C HIS A 49 -13.87 5.59 -13.09
N THR A 50 -13.26 4.66 -13.82
CA THR A 50 -12.88 4.88 -15.22
C THR A 50 -14.04 4.67 -16.18
N THR A 51 -14.96 3.74 -15.88
CA THR A 51 -16.09 3.43 -16.77
C THR A 51 -17.35 4.22 -16.48
N GLU A 52 -17.61 4.57 -15.21
CA GLU A 52 -18.87 5.21 -14.82
C GLU A 52 -18.71 6.67 -14.40
N HIS A 53 -17.55 7.07 -13.87
CA HIS A 53 -17.36 8.42 -13.32
C HIS A 53 -16.46 9.33 -14.18
N GLY A 54 -15.98 8.85 -15.32
CA GLY A 54 -15.24 9.65 -16.30
C GLY A 54 -13.81 10.00 -15.88
N TYR A 55 -13.20 9.25 -14.96
CA TYR A 55 -11.79 9.40 -14.62
C TYR A 55 -10.90 8.74 -15.68
N GLU A 56 -9.74 9.35 -15.95
CA GLU A 56 -8.68 8.72 -16.74
C GLU A 56 -7.81 7.86 -15.82
N GLU A 57 -7.52 6.62 -16.24
CA GLU A 57 -6.63 5.74 -15.49
C GLU A 57 -5.17 6.15 -15.69
N ILE A 58 -4.46 6.42 -14.58
CA ILE A 58 -3.05 6.83 -14.60
C ILE A 58 -2.25 5.91 -13.67
N GLN A 59 -1.09 5.43 -14.15
CA GLN A 59 -0.11 4.69 -13.34
C GLN A 59 1.10 5.58 -13.01
N PRO A 60 1.09 6.34 -11.90
CA PRO A 60 2.18 7.25 -11.55
C PRO A 60 3.39 6.52 -10.94
N PRO A 61 4.58 7.15 -10.91
CA PRO A 61 5.71 6.66 -10.11
C PRO A 61 5.35 6.57 -8.62
N LEU A 62 5.75 5.48 -7.95
CA LEU A 62 5.57 5.30 -6.50
C LEU A 62 6.62 6.04 -5.65
N MET A 63 7.75 6.42 -6.27
CA MET A 63 8.82 7.21 -5.68
C MET A 63 8.93 8.53 -6.44
N VAL A 64 8.93 9.65 -5.70
CA VAL A 64 8.95 11.00 -6.29
C VAL A 64 10.05 11.85 -5.68
N ASN A 65 10.42 12.93 -6.37
CA ASN A 65 11.40 13.89 -5.88
C ASN A 65 10.82 14.84 -4.81
N ALA A 66 11.69 15.60 -4.16
CA ALA A 66 11.28 16.54 -3.11
C ALA A 66 10.37 17.65 -3.63
N ASP A 67 10.60 18.15 -4.84
CA ASP A 67 9.80 19.22 -5.46
C ASP A 67 8.32 18.81 -5.56
N THR A 68 8.05 17.55 -5.91
CA THR A 68 6.69 16.98 -5.93
C THR A 68 6.05 17.05 -4.54
N MET A 69 6.78 16.65 -3.50
CA MET A 69 6.30 16.62 -2.11
C MET A 69 6.15 18.02 -1.48
N PHE A 70 6.90 19.02 -1.95
CA PHE A 70 6.64 20.42 -1.61
C PHE A 70 5.37 20.93 -2.29
N GLY A 71 5.15 20.58 -3.57
CA GLY A 71 3.97 20.98 -4.33
C GLY A 71 2.65 20.56 -3.68
N THR A 72 2.63 19.40 -3.01
CA THR A 72 1.45 18.87 -2.32
C THR A 72 1.46 19.12 -0.80
N GLY A 73 2.48 19.80 -0.25
CA GLY A 73 2.51 20.30 1.12
C GLY A 73 2.99 19.31 2.20
N GLN A 74 3.50 18.13 1.83
CA GLN A 74 4.06 17.16 2.78
C GLN A 74 5.40 17.68 3.32
N LEU A 75 6.24 18.25 2.46
CA LEU A 75 7.46 18.93 2.89
C LEU A 75 7.22 20.43 3.10
N PRO A 76 7.88 21.05 4.10
CA PRO A 76 8.88 20.46 4.99
C PRO A 76 8.30 19.86 6.29
N LYS A 77 7.01 20.09 6.58
CA LYS A 77 6.45 19.87 7.92
C LYS A 77 6.32 18.38 8.30
N PHE A 78 6.04 17.51 7.34
CA PHE A 78 5.72 16.10 7.56
C PHE A 78 6.78 15.15 6.99
N GLU A 79 8.05 15.59 6.92
CA GLU A 79 9.15 14.73 6.41
C GLU A 79 9.25 13.41 7.19
N GLY A 80 9.03 13.44 8.52
CA GLY A 80 9.09 12.26 9.38
C GLY A 80 7.98 11.23 9.14
N ASP A 81 6.94 11.58 8.39
CA ASP A 81 5.82 10.69 8.06
C ASP A 81 6.06 9.92 6.75
N LEU A 82 7.16 10.20 6.04
CA LEU A 82 7.48 9.62 4.73
C LEU A 82 8.61 8.60 4.82
N PHE A 83 8.54 7.54 4.00
CA PHE A 83 9.70 6.68 3.74
C PHE A 83 10.62 7.35 2.72
N LYS A 84 11.90 7.53 3.08
CA LYS A 84 12.93 8.16 2.26
C LYS A 84 13.98 7.13 1.87
N THR A 85 14.28 7.03 0.58
CA THR A 85 15.40 6.22 0.09
C THR A 85 16.67 7.05 0.00
N GLU A 86 17.80 6.44 0.32
CA GLU A 86 19.11 7.07 0.13
C GLU A 86 19.56 6.93 -1.33
N LYS A 87 20.37 7.89 -1.79
CA LYS A 87 21.04 7.75 -3.09
C LYS A 87 22.02 6.57 -2.97
N SER A 88 21.86 5.55 -3.80
CA SER A 88 22.89 4.53 -3.94
C SER A 88 24.20 5.21 -4.36
N ALA A 89 25.31 4.92 -3.69
CA ALA A 89 26.62 5.35 -4.17
C ALA A 89 26.81 4.81 -5.59
N SER A 90 26.97 5.71 -6.56
CA SER A 90 27.36 5.33 -7.91
C SER A 90 28.71 4.59 -7.81
N ILE A 91 28.75 3.34 -8.27
CA ILE A 91 30.01 2.65 -8.60
C ILE A 91 30.59 3.31 -9.83
#